data_AF-A0A285N3S2-F1
#
_entry.id   AF-A0A285N3S2-F1
#
_cell.length_a   1.000
_cell.length_b   1.000
_cell.length_c   1.000
_cell.angle_alpha   90.00
_cell.angle_beta   90.00
_cell.angle_gamma   90.00
#
_symmetry.space_group_name_H-M   'P 1'
#
loop_
_entity.id
_entity.type
_entity.pdbx_description
1 polymer ?
#
loop_
_entity_poly.entity_id
_entity_poly.type
_entity_poly.pdbx_seq_one_letter_code
_entity_poly.pdbx_strand_id
1 'polypeptide(L)'
;MTGYYDLVLGLIPLVLFGVSGTLSLAGVTLTSAATVAAAVGLLIVGHALFVNEPVAPESNVPTGAADETPQSSTVGPVNAD
;
A
#
# COMPACT_ATOMS: atom_id res chain seq x y z
N MET A 1 2.57 7.23 -13.63
CA MET A 1 1.27 6.57 -13.47
C MET A 1 0.78 6.90 -12.08
N THR A 2 -0.23 7.75 -11.92
CA THR A 2 -0.88 7.95 -10.62
C THR A 2 -1.90 6.84 -10.46
N GLY A 3 -1.70 5.97 -9.49
CA GLY A 3 -2.60 4.86 -9.16
C GLY A 3 -3.77 5.31 -8.28
N TYR A 4 -4.67 4.35 -7.98
CA TYR A 4 -5.81 4.56 -7.07
C TYR A 4 -5.35 5.05 -5.69
N TYR A 5 -4.31 4.42 -5.12
CA TYR A 5 -3.80 4.79 -3.80
C TYR A 5 -3.06 6.12 -3.78
N ASP A 6 -2.50 6.58 -4.90
CA ASP A 6 -1.90 7.92 -4.99
C ASP A 6 -2.98 9.01 -4.87
N LEU A 7 -4.16 8.77 -5.44
CA LEU A 7 -5.32 9.66 -5.28
C LEU A 7 -5.86 9.64 -3.85
N VAL A 8 -5.97 8.47 -3.22
CA VAL A 8 -6.37 8.34 -1.81
C VAL A 8 -5.37 9.07 -0.91
N LEU A 9 -4.07 8.94 -1.17
CA LEU A 9 -3.01 9.61 -0.42
C LEU A 9 -3.08 11.13 -0.58
N GLY A 10 -3.40 11.64 -1.77
CA GLY A 10 -3.64 13.07 -2.01
C GLY A 10 -4.93 13.60 -1.37
N LEU A 11 -5.97 12.76 -1.26
CA LEU A 11 -7.25 13.12 -0.66
C LEU A 11 -7.15 13.36 0.85
N ILE A 12 -6.26 12.65 1.56
CA ILE A 12 -6.09 12.81 3.02
C ILE A 12 -5.74 14.26 3.41
N PRO A 13 -4.65 14.87 2.90
CA PRO A 13 -4.34 16.27 3.22
C PRO A 13 -5.39 17.21 2.63
N LEU A 14 -5.91 16.93 1.42
CA LEU A 14 -6.92 17.78 0.79
C LEU A 14 -8.18 17.91 1.64
N VAL A 15 -8.67 16.81 2.20
CA VAL A 15 -9.87 16.79 3.05
C VAL A 15 -9.55 17.36 4.43
N LEU A 16 -8.37 17.09 4.98
CA LEU A 16 -7.95 17.66 6.25
C LEU A 16 -7.96 19.19 6.19
N PHE A 17 -7.29 19.79 5.21
CA PHE A 17 -7.24 21.25 5.06
C PHE A 17 -8.54 21.82 4.50
N GLY A 18 -9.17 21.15 3.53
CA GLY A 18 -10.40 21.61 2.89
C GLY A 18 -11.59 21.66 3.84
N VAL A 19 -11.86 20.56 4.56
CA VAL A 19 -12.97 20.51 5.54
C VAL A 19 -12.66 21.39 6.74
N SER A 20 -11.42 21.36 7.26
CA SER A 20 -11.07 22.22 8.40
C SER A 20 -11.17 23.70 8.05
N GLY A 21 -10.68 24.09 6.87
CA GLY A 21 -10.72 25.47 6.39
C GLY A 21 -12.13 25.97 6.15
N THR A 22 -12.95 25.19 5.43
CA THR A 22 -14.35 25.54 5.17
C THR A 22 -15.16 25.68 6.46
N LEU A 23 -14.97 24.77 7.42
CA LEU A 23 -15.70 24.81 8.68
C LEU A 23 -15.20 25.94 9.61
N SER A 24 -13.90 26.24 9.57
CA SER A 24 -13.32 27.39 10.28
C SER A 24 -13.83 28.72 9.72
N LEU A 25 -13.95 28.84 8.39
CA LEU A 25 -14.57 29.98 7.71
C LEU A 25 -16.07 30.13 8.07
N ALA A 26 -16.74 29.01 8.35
CA ALA A 26 -18.12 28.98 8.85
C ALA A 26 -18.23 29.31 10.35
N GLY A 27 -17.13 29.60 11.05
CA GLY A 27 -17.11 30.00 12.45
C GLY A 27 -16.99 28.85 13.47
N VAL A 28 -16.76 27.62 13.02
CA VAL A 28 -16.47 26.49 13.92
C VAL A 28 -15.03 26.60 14.43
N THR A 29 -14.81 26.20 15.69
CA THR A 29 -13.46 26.21 16.27
C THR A 29 -12.53 25.26 15.51
N LEU A 30 -11.28 25.69 15.31
CA LEU A 30 -10.31 24.93 14.53
C LEU A 30 -10.13 23.50 15.05
N THR A 31 -10.12 23.30 16.38
CA THR A 31 -9.99 21.97 17.00
C THR A 31 -11.19 21.07 16.66
N SER A 32 -12.42 21.59 16.69
CA SER A 32 -13.62 20.84 16.30
C SER A 32 -13.61 20.53 14.81
N ALA A 33 -13.27 21.52 13.98
CA ALA A 33 -13.15 21.36 12.53
C ALA A 33 -12.10 20.30 12.14
N ALA A 34 -10.93 20.32 12.78
CA ALA A 34 -9.88 19.33 12.57
C ALA A 34 -10.34 17.92 12.97
N THR A 35 -11.09 17.79 14.07
CA THR A 35 -11.63 16.49 14.51
C THR A 35 -12.63 15.93 13.50
N VAL A 36 -13.52 16.78 12.97
CA VAL A 36 -14.47 16.39 11.92
C VAL A 36 -13.72 15.99 10.63
N ALA A 37 -12.75 16.81 10.19
CA ALA A 37 -11.97 16.53 8.99
C ALA A 37 -11.18 15.22 9.10
N ALA A 38 -10.62 14.92 10.28
CA ALA A 38 -9.94 13.65 10.55
C ALA A 38 -10.89 12.45 10.45
N ALA A 39 -12.12 12.56 10.96
CA ALA A 39 -13.14 11.51 10.83
C ALA A 39 -13.50 11.23 9.36
N VAL A 40 -13.63 12.29 8.54
CA VAL A 40 -13.86 12.13 7.09
C VAL A 40 -12.66 11.46 6.41
N GLY A 41 -11.43 11.82 6.78
CA GLY A 41 -10.21 11.17 6.28
C GLY A 41 -10.17 9.67 6.59
N LEU A 42 -10.55 9.29 7.82
CA LEU A 42 -10.68 7.88 8.23
C LEU A 42 -11.71 7.11 7.40
N LEU A 43 -12.85 7.73 7.06
CA LEU A 43 -13.86 7.10 6.20
C LEU A 43 -13.34 6.88 4.78
N ILE A 44 -12.57 7.83 4.23
CA ILE A 44 -11.95 7.70 2.89
C ILE A 44 -10.94 6.55 2.90
N VAL A 45 -10.05 6.52 3.90
CA VAL A 45 -9.06 5.45 4.04
C VAL A 45 -9.77 4.10 4.22
N GLY A 46 -10.76 4.03 5.11
CA GLY A 46 -11.56 2.82 5.31
C GLY A 46 -12.22 2.36 4.00
N HIS A 47 -12.90 3.26 3.30
CA HIS A 47 -13.51 2.96 2.01
C HIS A 47 -12.49 2.43 0.99
N ALA A 48 -11.30 3.02 0.93
CA ALA A 48 -10.24 2.58 0.02
C ALA A 48 -9.79 1.13 0.31
N LEU A 49 -9.63 0.79 1.58
CA LEU A 49 -9.23 -0.56 2.01
C LEU A 49 -10.29 -1.63 1.73
N PHE A 50 -11.57 -1.26 1.75
CA PHE A 50 -12.67 -2.21 1.50
C PHE A 50 -13.11 -2.27 0.03
N VAL A 51 -12.91 -1.21 -0.75
CA VAL A 51 -13.29 -1.17 -2.18
C VAL A 51 -12.20 -1.76 -3.06
N ASN A 52 -10.94 -1.47 -2.79
CA ASN A 52 -9.83 -2.12 -3.45
C ASN A 52 -9.27 -3.14 -2.46
N GLU A 53 -9.76 -4.39 -2.52
CA GLU A 53 -9.43 -5.46 -1.56
C GLU A 53 -7.97 -5.38 -1.11
N PRO A 54 -7.69 -5.59 0.19
CA PRO A 54 -6.33 -5.73 0.66
C PRO A 54 -5.72 -6.88 -0.12
N VAL A 55 -4.90 -6.57 -1.12
CA VAL A 55 -4.14 -7.57 -1.86
C VAL A 55 -3.44 -8.40 -0.81
N ALA A 56 -3.74 -9.71 -0.78
CA ALA A 56 -3.01 -10.65 0.05
C ALA A 56 -1.52 -10.35 -0.17
N PRO A 57 -0.69 -10.31 0.88
CA PRO A 57 0.72 -10.02 0.72
C PRO A 57 1.22 -10.95 -0.37
N GLU A 58 1.61 -10.36 -1.50
CA GLU A 58 2.22 -11.11 -2.57
C GLU A 58 3.41 -11.78 -1.91
N SER A 59 3.26 -13.09 -1.71
CA SER A 59 4.34 -13.93 -1.24
C SER A 59 5.33 -13.82 -2.38
N ASN A 60 6.28 -12.90 -2.21
CA ASN A 60 7.38 -12.69 -3.11
C ASN A 60 8.29 -13.91 -2.93
N VAL A 61 7.78 -15.09 -3.28
CA VAL A 61 8.56 -16.29 -3.56
C VAL A 61 9.32 -15.89 -4.81
N PRO A 62 10.65 -15.77 -4.75
CA PRO A 62 11.45 -15.54 -5.94
C PRO A 62 11.30 -16.79 -6.83
N THR A 63 10.28 -16.82 -7.68
CA THR A 63 10.20 -17.76 -8.78
C THR A 63 11.03 -17.16 -9.90
N GLY A 64 12.27 -17.61 -10.01
CA GLY A 64 13.15 -17.22 -11.12
C GLY A 64 14.53 -16.71 -10.74
N ALA A 65 15.21 -17.39 -9.83
CA ALA A 65 16.68 -17.51 -9.88
C ALA A 65 17.13 -18.87 -9.29
N ALA A 66 16.32 -19.91 -9.51
CA ALA A 66 16.90 -21.25 -9.68
C ALA A 66 17.23 -21.36 -11.17
N ASP A 67 18.28 -20.63 -11.58
CA ASP A 67 19.00 -21.03 -12.78
C ASP A 67 19.65 -22.36 -12.42
N GLU A 68 19.21 -23.37 -13.14
CA GLU A 68 19.57 -24.76 -12.94
C GLU A 68 21.07 -24.90 -13.19
N THR A 69 21.88 -25.00 -12.14
CA THR A 69 23.07 -25.85 -12.21
C THR A 69 22.59 -27.24 -11.82
N PRO A 70 22.48 -28.21 -12.74
CA PRO A 70 22.24 -29.58 -12.34
C PRO A 70 23.40 -29.97 -11.44
N GLN A 71 23.10 -30.29 -10.17
CA GLN A 71 23.99 -31.08 -9.35
C GLN A 71 24.14 -32.44 -10.04
N SER A 72 25.11 -32.52 -10.95
CA SER A 72 25.53 -33.77 -11.56
C SER A 72 26.38 -34.52 -10.54
N SER A 73 25.72 -35.07 -9.53
CA SER A 73 26.25 -36.14 -8.70
C SER A 73 26.13 -37.46 -9.47
N THR A 74 26.79 -37.53 -10.64
CA THR A 74 26.91 -38.77 -11.41
C THR A 74 28.25 -39.40 -11.10
N VAL A 75 28.19 -40.51 -10.38
CA VAL A 75 29.27 -41.48 -10.19
C VAL A 75 29.78 -42.00 -11.54
N GLY A 76 31.09 -41.94 -11.79
CA GLY A 76 31.84 -42.80 -12.74
C GLY A 76 33.11 -42.17 -13.37
N PRO A 77 34.07 -42.95 -13.91
CA PRO A 77 34.52 -44.30 -13.53
C PRO A 77 35.82 -44.27 -12.69
N VAL A 78 36.16 -45.41 -12.08
CA VAL A 78 37.46 -45.66 -11.46
C VAL A 78 38.54 -45.74 -12.54
N ASN A 79 39.61 -44.95 -12.42
CA ASN A 79 40.79 -45.09 -13.29
C ASN A 79 41.64 -46.24 -12.75
N ALA A 80 41.72 -47.33 -13.51
CA ALA A 80 42.73 -48.36 -13.33
C ALA A 80 43.81 -48.16 -14.40
N ASP A 81 44.87 -47.46 -14.04
CA ASP A 81 46.20 -47.52 -14.66
C ASP A 81 47.26 -47.31 -13.57
#